data_AF-A0A350D675-F1
#
_entry.id   AF-A0A350D675-F1
#
_cell.length_a   1.000
_cell.length_b   1.000
_cell.length_c   1.000
_cell.angle_alpha   90.00
_cell.angle_beta   90.00
_cell.angle_gamma   90.00
#
_symmetry.space_group_name_H-M   'P 1'
#
loop_
_entity.id
_entity.type
_entity.pdbx_description
1 polymer ?
#
loop_
_entity_poly.entity_id
_entity_poly.type
_entity_poly.pdbx_seq_one_letter_code
_entity_poly.pdbx_strand_id
1 'polypeptide(L)'
;MKTKNQFPELKAQELTWHCPDDSIPFESTAECAACEDIIGQEKALKSLETGLNIKSRGYNIFITGLVGTGRTTTIKKFLEKIRLGRPVPDDLLYVNNFKKPEEPILLALPAGQGRRLSDGLERLINMLKTNIPELLKSQFFQERKQDITEGQQRKQRNILEKFEELVSAEGFAVIQVQMGLFTRPNLLPVIDNQPTPFNKLEALVKEDKFPKKKLEDLKKKYSQLTEQLDNVINQLKVIDDETQTLLKNQGIEAL
;
A
#
# COMPACT_ATOMS: atom_id res chain seq x y z
N MET A 1 54.96 10.43 -62.04
CA MET A 1 54.00 9.55 -62.73
C MET A 1 53.91 10.00 -64.18
N LYS A 2 54.31 9.17 -65.15
CA LYS A 2 54.12 9.49 -66.58
C LYS A 2 52.62 9.41 -66.88
N THR A 3 52.00 10.54 -67.20
CA THR A 3 50.65 10.60 -67.75
C THR A 3 50.64 9.86 -69.08
N LYS A 4 49.91 8.75 -69.16
CA LYS A 4 49.67 8.06 -70.43
C LYS A 4 48.83 9.00 -71.29
N ASN A 5 49.45 9.65 -72.28
CA ASN A 5 48.78 10.58 -73.19
C ASN A 5 48.05 9.89 -74.35
N GLN A 6 47.96 8.56 -74.36
CA GLN A 6 47.21 7.77 -75.34
C GLN A 6 46.42 6.70 -74.60
N PHE A 7 45.10 6.87 -74.58
CA PHE A 7 44.16 5.82 -74.23
C PHE A 7 43.79 5.07 -75.52
N PRO A 8 43.70 3.73 -75.50
CA PRO A 8 43.17 3.00 -76.65
C PRO A 8 41.73 3.45 -76.91
N GLU A 9 41.41 3.73 -78.17
CA GLU A 9 40.03 4.01 -78.58
C GLU A 9 39.18 2.76 -78.37
N LEU A 10 38.09 2.91 -77.61
CA LEU A 10 37.15 1.82 -77.34
C LEU A 10 36.18 1.68 -78.52
N LYS A 11 35.90 0.43 -78.90
CA LYS A 11 34.85 0.15 -79.88
C LYS A 11 33.48 0.37 -79.25
N ALA A 12 32.47 0.68 -80.06
CA ALA A 12 31.10 0.91 -79.58
C ALA A 12 30.55 -0.24 -78.69
N GLN A 13 30.95 -1.48 -78.98
CA GLN A 13 30.57 -2.68 -78.22
C GLN A 13 31.24 -2.79 -76.84
N GLU A 14 32.35 -2.07 -76.63
CA GLU A 14 33.09 -2.05 -75.35
C GLU A 14 32.57 -0.92 -74.43
N LEU A 15 31.71 -0.04 -74.96
CA LEU A 15 31.11 1.07 -74.22
C LEU A 15 29.81 0.68 -73.52
N THR A 16 29.24 -0.49 -73.83
CA THR A 16 27.98 -0.96 -73.26
C THR A 16 28.16 -2.33 -72.61
N TRP A 17 27.58 -2.48 -71.42
CA TRP A 17 27.40 -3.80 -70.85
C TRP A 17 26.11 -4.41 -71.39
N HIS A 18 26.17 -5.68 -71.78
CA HIS A 18 25.00 -6.44 -72.24
C HIS A 18 24.74 -7.60 -71.29
N CYS A 19 23.53 -7.66 -70.76
CA CYS A 19 23.07 -8.81 -69.98
C CYS A 19 22.74 -9.93 -70.97
N PRO A 20 23.37 -11.12 -70.88
CA PRO A 20 23.03 -12.24 -71.76
C PRO A 20 21.59 -12.70 -71.48
N ASP A 21 20.77 -12.90 -72.51
CA ASP A 21 19.38 -13.34 -72.35
C ASP A 21 19.29 -14.71 -71.65
N ASP A 22 20.24 -15.61 -71.93
CA ASP A 22 20.35 -16.93 -71.28
C ASP A 22 20.59 -16.87 -69.75
N SER A 23 20.95 -15.69 -69.20
CA SER A 23 21.19 -15.52 -67.76
C SER A 23 19.91 -15.36 -66.94
N ILE A 24 18.77 -15.10 -67.60
CA ILE A 24 17.47 -14.92 -66.96
C ILE A 24 16.54 -16.06 -67.42
N PRO A 25 16.35 -17.11 -66.62
CA PRO A 25 15.68 -18.35 -67.05
C PRO A 25 14.15 -18.26 -67.04
N PHE A 26 13.57 -17.06 -67.10
CA PHE A 26 12.12 -16.82 -67.02
C PHE A 26 11.69 -15.71 -67.99
N GLU A 27 10.47 -15.85 -68.54
CA GLU A 27 9.91 -14.85 -69.46
C GLU A 27 9.33 -13.65 -68.72
N SER A 28 8.88 -13.84 -67.47
CA SER A 28 8.26 -12.80 -66.64
C SER A 28 8.72 -12.87 -65.20
N THR A 29 8.81 -11.71 -64.54
CA THR A 29 9.12 -11.62 -63.11
C THR A 29 8.06 -12.26 -62.22
N ALA A 30 6.86 -12.54 -62.74
CA ALA A 30 5.81 -13.29 -62.04
C ALA A 30 6.18 -14.76 -61.81
N GLU A 31 7.07 -15.32 -62.63
CA GLU A 31 7.55 -16.70 -62.52
C GLU A 31 8.72 -16.83 -61.54
N CYS A 32 9.30 -15.71 -61.13
CA CYS A 32 10.42 -15.67 -60.21
C CYS A 32 9.94 -15.80 -58.76
N ALA A 33 10.48 -16.78 -58.04
CA ALA A 33 10.23 -16.92 -56.61
C ALA A 33 10.73 -15.68 -55.85
N ALA A 34 9.94 -15.21 -54.89
CA ALA A 34 10.34 -14.09 -54.05
C ALA A 34 11.62 -14.43 -53.26
N CYS A 35 12.62 -13.55 -53.35
CA CYS A 35 13.85 -13.70 -52.59
C CYS A 35 13.58 -13.37 -51.11
N GLU A 36 13.58 -14.38 -50.26
CA GLU A 36 13.46 -14.23 -48.81
C GLU A 36 14.80 -14.02 -48.09
N ASP A 37 15.89 -14.06 -48.86
CA ASP A 37 17.24 -13.92 -48.37
C ASP A 37 17.74 -12.49 -48.42
N ILE A 38 18.73 -12.24 -47.57
CA ILE A 38 19.32 -10.92 -47.39
C ILE A 38 20.48 -10.80 -48.36
N ILE A 39 20.30 -10.04 -49.43
CA ILE A 39 21.28 -9.90 -50.51
C ILE A 39 22.39 -8.92 -50.12
N GLY A 40 23.66 -9.30 -50.31
CA GLY A 40 24.81 -8.38 -50.30
C GLY A 40 25.20 -7.81 -48.93
N GLN A 41 24.70 -8.35 -47.82
CA GLN A 41 24.95 -7.83 -46.46
C GLN A 41 25.66 -8.82 -45.53
N GLU A 42 26.46 -9.75 -46.06
CA GLU A 42 27.10 -10.82 -45.29
C GLU A 42 27.90 -10.31 -44.07
N LYS A 43 28.67 -9.24 -44.24
CA LYS A 43 29.46 -8.64 -43.15
C LYS A 43 28.58 -8.09 -42.02
N ALA A 44 27.44 -7.48 -42.37
CA ALA A 44 26.51 -6.95 -41.40
C ALA A 44 25.81 -8.09 -40.63
N LEU A 45 25.44 -9.17 -41.31
CA LEU A 45 24.84 -10.35 -40.70
C LEU A 45 25.80 -11.06 -39.74
N LYS A 46 27.06 -11.28 -40.14
CA LYS A 46 28.09 -11.87 -39.27
C LYS A 46 28.34 -11.03 -38.01
N SER A 47 28.37 -9.70 -38.16
CA SER A 47 28.52 -8.76 -37.04
C SER A 47 27.30 -8.83 -36.10
N LEU A 48 26.09 -8.90 -36.65
CA LEU A 48 24.85 -9.01 -35.90
C LEU A 48 24.78 -10.34 -35.12
N GLU A 49 25.14 -11.46 -35.76
CA GLU A 49 25.22 -12.77 -35.13
C GLU A 49 26.23 -12.78 -33.96
N THR A 50 27.43 -12.23 -34.19
CA THR A 50 28.46 -12.09 -33.16
C THR A 50 27.94 -11.28 -31.98
N GLY A 51 27.31 -10.12 -32.26
CA GLY A 51 26.74 -9.26 -31.22
C GLY A 51 25.62 -9.93 -30.43
N LEU A 52 24.74 -10.70 -31.10
CA LEU A 52 23.62 -11.41 -30.47
C LEU A 52 24.05 -12.62 -29.62
N ASN A 53 25.28 -13.11 -29.81
CA ASN A 53 25.88 -14.18 -29.00
C ASN A 53 26.53 -13.65 -27.71
N ILE A 54 26.80 -12.34 -27.60
CA ILE A 54 27.35 -11.72 -26.39
C ILE A 54 26.23 -11.56 -25.36
N LYS A 55 26.21 -12.44 -24.34
CA LYS A 55 25.25 -12.41 -23.22
C LYS A 55 25.77 -11.62 -22.02
N SER A 56 26.18 -10.37 -22.24
CA SER A 56 26.66 -9.50 -21.16
C SER A 56 25.87 -8.20 -21.11
N ARG A 57 25.55 -7.72 -19.90
CA ARG A 57 24.96 -6.39 -19.71
C ARG A 57 25.91 -5.32 -20.23
N GLY A 58 25.34 -4.24 -20.78
CA GLY A 58 26.08 -3.10 -21.33
C GLY A 58 26.43 -3.20 -22.82
N TYR A 59 26.20 -4.35 -23.46
CA TYR A 59 26.42 -4.51 -24.89
C TYR A 59 25.16 -4.21 -25.69
N ASN A 60 25.22 -3.19 -26.54
CA ASN A 60 24.16 -2.81 -27.46
C ASN A 60 24.69 -2.85 -28.90
N ILE A 61 23.84 -3.21 -29.85
CA ILE A 61 24.18 -3.23 -31.28
C ILE A 61 23.66 -1.95 -31.92
N PHE A 62 24.54 -1.18 -32.55
CA PHE A 62 24.20 0.01 -33.33
C PHE A 62 24.40 -0.26 -34.81
N ILE A 63 23.45 0.15 -35.64
CA ILE A 63 23.42 -0.16 -37.08
C ILE A 63 23.37 1.13 -37.88
N THR A 64 24.30 1.27 -38.82
CA THR A 64 24.45 2.45 -39.68
C THR A 64 24.50 2.04 -41.16
N GLY A 65 24.24 3.00 -42.06
CA GLY A 65 24.15 2.78 -43.50
C GLY A 65 23.31 3.83 -44.21
N LEU A 66 23.33 3.80 -45.54
CA LEU A 66 22.57 4.73 -46.38
C LEU A 66 21.05 4.54 -46.20
N VAL A 67 20.32 5.62 -46.41
CA VAL A 67 18.85 5.61 -46.42
C VAL A 67 18.36 4.79 -47.62
N GLY A 68 17.21 4.11 -47.49
CA GLY A 68 16.62 3.30 -48.57
C GLY A 68 17.18 1.88 -48.72
N THR A 69 18.15 1.47 -47.91
CA THR A 69 18.80 0.14 -47.99
C THR A 69 18.03 -1.00 -47.31
N GLY A 70 16.79 -0.76 -46.84
CA GLY A 70 15.96 -1.81 -46.23
C GLY A 70 16.43 -2.34 -44.87
N ARG A 71 17.39 -1.68 -44.19
CA ARG A 71 18.03 -2.12 -42.93
C ARG A 71 17.05 -2.72 -41.92
N THR A 72 16.00 -1.99 -41.55
CA THR A 72 15.01 -2.42 -40.55
C THR A 72 14.33 -3.73 -40.95
N THR A 73 13.95 -3.87 -42.21
CA THR A 73 13.31 -5.08 -42.75
C THR A 73 14.27 -6.25 -42.69
N THR A 74 15.51 -6.05 -43.15
CA THR A 74 16.60 -7.03 -43.11
C THR A 74 16.85 -7.55 -41.70
N ILE A 75 16.98 -6.65 -40.72
CA ILE A 75 17.23 -7.01 -39.32
C ILE A 75 16.04 -7.75 -38.71
N LYS A 76 14.80 -7.30 -38.95
CA LYS A 76 13.60 -7.98 -38.44
C LYS A 76 13.52 -9.42 -38.95
N LYS A 77 13.65 -9.62 -40.27
CA LYS A 77 13.68 -10.98 -40.88
C LYS A 77 14.78 -11.85 -40.27
N PHE A 78 15.97 -11.29 -40.05
CA PHE A 78 17.06 -12.02 -39.43
C PHE A 78 16.78 -12.40 -37.96
N LEU A 79 16.26 -11.47 -37.16
CA LEU A 79 15.91 -11.73 -35.76
C LEU A 79 14.77 -12.75 -35.63
N GLU A 80 13.81 -12.75 -36.55
CA GLU A 80 12.73 -13.74 -36.61
C GLU A 80 13.28 -15.14 -36.90
N LYS A 81 14.24 -15.28 -37.83
CA LYS A 81 14.96 -16.54 -38.07
C LYS A 81 15.68 -17.04 -36.81
N ILE A 82 16.33 -16.15 -36.04
CA ILE A 82 17.03 -16.51 -34.78
C ILE A 82 16.08 -16.84 -33.62
N ARG A 83 14.89 -16.23 -33.60
CA ARG A 83 13.90 -16.43 -32.52
C ARG A 83 13.44 -17.88 -32.42
N LEU A 84 13.41 -18.60 -33.54
CA LEU A 84 13.09 -20.03 -33.64
C LEU A 84 14.13 -20.86 -32.87
N GLY A 85 13.91 -21.08 -31.57
CA GLY A 85 14.78 -21.90 -30.71
C GLY A 85 15.23 -21.24 -29.41
N ARG A 86 14.86 -19.98 -29.14
CA ARG A 86 15.13 -19.33 -27.84
C ARG A 86 13.98 -19.58 -26.85
N PRO A 87 14.27 -19.64 -25.54
CA PRO A 87 13.21 -19.79 -24.53
C PRO A 87 12.27 -18.59 -24.56
N VAL A 88 11.01 -18.85 -24.20
CA VAL A 88 10.02 -17.77 -24.01
C VAL A 88 10.53 -16.84 -22.90
N PRO A 89 10.52 -15.51 -23.10
CA PRO A 89 10.92 -14.58 -22.06
C PRO A 89 10.09 -14.74 -20.79
N ASP A 90 10.72 -14.47 -19.66
CA ASP A 90 10.06 -14.42 -18.35
C ASP A 90 8.94 -13.36 -18.33
N ASP A 91 7.89 -13.64 -17.55
CA ASP A 91 6.85 -12.68 -17.24
C ASP A 91 7.42 -11.65 -16.25
N LEU A 92 7.38 -10.37 -16.63
CA LEU A 92 7.79 -9.25 -15.79
C LEU A 92 6.56 -8.56 -15.22
N LEU A 93 6.48 -8.48 -13.89
CA LEU A 93 5.33 -7.95 -13.16
C LEU A 93 5.76 -6.82 -12.24
N TYR A 94 4.92 -5.81 -12.08
CA TYR A 94 5.02 -4.89 -10.95
C TYR A 94 3.99 -5.26 -9.89
N VAL A 95 4.46 -5.39 -8.65
CA VAL A 95 3.59 -5.57 -7.48
C VAL A 95 3.69 -4.37 -6.55
N ASN A 96 2.60 -4.08 -5.86
CA ASN A 96 2.55 -2.98 -4.91
C ASN A 96 3.52 -3.24 -3.75
N ASN A 97 4.25 -2.21 -3.36
CA ASN A 97 5.14 -2.23 -2.21
C ASN A 97 4.43 -1.59 -1.01
N PHE A 98 3.94 -2.40 -0.09
CA PHE A 98 3.18 -1.91 1.08
C PHE A 98 4.01 -1.02 2.03
N LYS A 99 5.35 -1.07 1.98
CA LYS A 99 6.21 -0.20 2.78
C LYS A 99 6.42 1.16 2.13
N LYS A 100 6.42 1.20 0.80
CA LYS A 100 6.70 2.38 -0.02
C LYS A 100 5.88 2.33 -1.32
N PRO A 101 4.63 2.80 -1.32
CA PRO A 101 3.72 2.69 -2.46
C PRO A 101 4.25 3.32 -3.77
N GLU A 102 5.13 4.32 -3.65
CA GLU A 102 5.79 5.00 -4.77
C GLU A 102 6.93 4.19 -5.41
N GLU A 103 7.38 3.11 -4.77
CA GLU A 103 8.46 2.22 -5.23
C GLU A 103 7.92 0.80 -5.51
N PRO A 104 7.22 0.56 -6.64
CA PRO A 104 6.70 -0.76 -6.98
C PRO A 104 7.83 -1.77 -7.19
N ILE A 105 7.59 -3.03 -6.80
CA ILE A 105 8.61 -4.09 -6.87
C ILE A 105 8.46 -4.84 -8.20
N LEU A 106 9.57 -4.96 -8.94
CA LEU A 106 9.64 -5.79 -10.14
C LEU A 106 9.84 -7.26 -9.75
N LEU A 107 8.94 -8.13 -10.19
CA LEU A 107 9.08 -9.57 -10.13
C LEU A 107 9.33 -10.12 -11.54
N ALA A 108 10.29 -11.03 -11.65
CA ALA A 108 10.51 -11.83 -12.86
C ALA A 108 10.10 -13.27 -12.57
N LEU A 109 9.15 -13.79 -13.33
CA LEU A 109 8.64 -15.15 -13.19
C LEU A 109 8.82 -15.92 -14.49
N PRO A 110 8.94 -17.26 -14.44
CA PRO A 110 8.91 -18.08 -15.64
C PRO A 110 7.68 -17.77 -16.50
N ALA A 111 7.85 -17.83 -17.83
CA ALA A 111 6.80 -17.54 -18.80
C ALA A 111 5.45 -18.20 -18.45
N GLY A 112 4.38 -17.40 -18.45
CA GLY A 112 3.00 -17.83 -18.17
C GLY A 112 2.62 -17.93 -16.69
N GLN A 113 3.56 -17.80 -15.76
CA GLN A 113 3.28 -17.84 -14.32
C GLN A 113 2.71 -16.51 -13.79
N GLY A 114 2.92 -15.40 -14.48
CA GLY A 114 2.41 -14.08 -14.11
C GLY A 114 0.88 -14.04 -14.03
N ARG A 115 0.21 -14.61 -15.02
CA ARG A 115 -1.26 -14.72 -15.01
C ARG A 115 -1.76 -15.59 -13.86
N ARG A 116 -1.11 -16.74 -13.62
CA ARG A 116 -1.48 -17.62 -12.51
C ARG A 116 -1.36 -16.95 -11.14
N LEU A 117 -0.31 -16.13 -10.95
CA LEU A 117 -0.14 -15.34 -9.74
C LEU A 117 -1.26 -14.30 -9.59
N SER A 118 -1.56 -13.56 -10.65
CA SER A 118 -2.63 -12.55 -10.68
C SER A 118 -3.97 -13.17 -10.26
N ASP A 119 -4.37 -14.25 -10.92
CA ASP A 119 -5.65 -14.92 -10.63
C ASP A 119 -5.66 -15.52 -9.21
N GLY A 120 -4.50 -15.98 -8.72
CA GLY A 120 -4.34 -16.49 -7.36
C GLY A 120 -4.52 -15.41 -6.31
N LEU A 121 -3.93 -14.23 -6.52
CA LEU A 121 -4.08 -13.08 -5.63
C LEU A 121 -5.52 -12.57 -5.61
N GLU A 122 -6.20 -12.52 -6.75
CA GLU A 122 -7.60 -12.11 -6.82
C GLU A 122 -8.50 -13.07 -6.01
N ARG A 123 -8.33 -14.39 -6.20
CA ARG A 123 -9.05 -15.39 -5.40
C ARG A 123 -8.78 -15.26 -3.90
N LEU A 124 -7.52 -15.04 -3.52
CA LEU A 124 -7.15 -14.85 -2.12
C LEU A 124 -7.84 -13.62 -1.52
N ILE A 125 -7.80 -12.48 -2.22
CA ILE A 125 -8.45 -11.24 -1.77
C ILE A 125 -9.95 -11.44 -1.59
N ASN A 126 -10.61 -12.09 -2.55
CA ASN A 126 -12.04 -12.36 -2.47
C ASN A 126 -12.37 -13.30 -1.30
N MET A 127 -11.56 -14.34 -1.08
CA MET A 127 -11.71 -15.23 0.08
C MET A 127 -11.56 -14.48 1.40
N LEU A 128 -10.56 -13.62 1.54
CA LEU A 128 -10.32 -12.84 2.75
C LEU A 128 -11.46 -11.85 3.03
N LYS A 129 -11.99 -11.19 2.00
CA LYS A 129 -13.12 -10.26 2.11
C LYS A 129 -14.39 -10.92 2.67
N THR A 130 -14.60 -12.21 2.42
CA THR A 130 -15.75 -12.94 2.95
C THR A 130 -15.45 -13.56 4.31
N ASN A 131 -14.33 -14.27 4.43
CA ASN A 131 -14.06 -15.09 5.62
C ASN A 131 -13.66 -14.25 6.84
N ILE A 132 -12.99 -13.10 6.67
CA ILE A 132 -12.62 -12.25 7.81
C ILE A 132 -13.88 -11.73 8.54
N PRO A 133 -14.86 -11.07 7.87
CA PRO A 133 -16.08 -10.65 8.53
C PRO A 133 -16.87 -11.79 9.18
N GLU A 134 -16.92 -12.97 8.56
CA GLU A 134 -17.59 -14.14 9.13
C GLU A 134 -16.90 -14.63 10.40
N LEU A 135 -15.56 -14.70 10.41
CA LEU A 135 -14.78 -15.06 11.58
C LEU A 135 -14.98 -14.05 12.73
N LEU A 136 -15.01 -12.75 12.42
CA LEU A 136 -15.28 -11.70 13.41
C LEU A 136 -16.71 -11.78 13.98
N LYS A 137 -17.66 -12.34 13.23
CA LYS A 137 -19.04 -12.60 13.70
C LYS A 137 -19.20 -13.95 14.40
N SER A 138 -18.16 -14.79 14.42
CA SER A 138 -18.22 -16.09 15.07
C SER A 138 -18.51 -15.95 16.56
N GLN A 139 -19.24 -16.92 17.10
CA GLN A 139 -19.59 -16.96 18.52
C GLN A 139 -18.35 -16.88 19.41
N PHE A 140 -17.30 -17.63 19.08
CA PHE A 140 -16.02 -17.59 19.79
C PHE A 140 -15.43 -16.19 19.91
N PHE A 141 -15.51 -15.40 18.84
CA PHE A 141 -14.97 -14.03 18.84
C PHE A 141 -15.86 -13.06 19.62
N GLN A 142 -17.17 -13.20 19.48
CA GLN A 142 -18.14 -12.35 20.19
C GLN A 142 -18.10 -12.62 21.70
N GLU A 143 -18.04 -13.88 22.12
CA GLU A 143 -17.92 -14.27 23.53
C GLU A 143 -16.63 -13.72 24.14
N ARG A 144 -15.48 -13.87 23.47
CA ARG A 144 -14.22 -13.30 23.96
C ARG A 144 -14.25 -11.78 24.08
N LYS A 145 -14.82 -11.09 23.08
CA LYS A 145 -15.01 -9.64 23.14
C LYS A 145 -15.89 -9.26 24.33
N GLN A 146 -16.98 -9.99 24.54
CA GLN A 146 -17.90 -9.76 25.64
C GLN A 146 -17.22 -10.01 26.99
N ASP A 147 -16.48 -11.10 27.17
CA ASP A 147 -15.75 -11.41 28.41
C ASP A 147 -14.76 -10.31 28.80
N ILE A 148 -13.99 -9.80 27.83
CA ILE A 148 -13.06 -8.69 28.06
C ILE A 148 -13.82 -7.43 28.46
N THR A 149 -14.87 -7.10 27.71
CA THR A 149 -15.66 -5.87 27.94
C THR A 149 -16.35 -5.91 29.30
N GLU A 150 -17.01 -7.02 29.63
CA GLU A 150 -17.67 -7.21 30.92
C GLU A 150 -16.68 -7.23 32.08
N GLY A 151 -15.53 -7.90 31.92
CA GLY A 151 -14.48 -7.92 32.93
C GLY A 151 -13.98 -6.52 33.28
N GLN A 152 -13.81 -5.67 32.27
CA GLN A 152 -13.35 -4.28 32.47
C GLN A 152 -14.47 -3.37 33.01
N GLN A 153 -15.69 -3.51 32.51
CA GLN A 153 -16.86 -2.80 33.06
C GLN A 153 -17.09 -3.12 34.54
N ARG A 154 -16.91 -4.38 34.96
CA ARG A 154 -17.00 -4.78 36.37
C ARG A 154 -15.92 -4.08 37.22
N LYS A 155 -14.69 -3.97 36.74
CA LYS A 155 -13.63 -3.22 37.44
C LYS A 155 -13.97 -1.74 37.58
N GLN A 156 -14.42 -1.10 36.49
CA GLN A 156 -14.82 0.31 36.51
C GLN A 156 -15.95 0.57 37.50
N ARG A 157 -16.98 -0.30 37.47
CA ARG A 157 -18.11 -0.21 38.40
C ARG A 157 -17.65 -0.34 39.86
N ASN A 158 -16.82 -1.33 40.16
CA ASN A 158 -16.30 -1.52 41.52
C ASN A 158 -15.48 -0.33 42.02
N ILE A 159 -14.75 0.37 41.15
CA ILE A 159 -14.00 1.59 41.52
C ILE A 159 -14.97 2.74 41.82
N LEU A 160 -15.98 2.94 40.97
CA LEU A 160 -16.98 3.98 41.15
C LEU A 160 -17.84 3.75 42.40
N GLU A 161 -18.33 2.53 42.63
CA GLU A 161 -19.14 2.18 43.80
C GLU A 161 -18.36 2.44 45.11
N LYS A 162 -17.09 2.03 45.19
CA LYS A 162 -16.23 2.32 46.35
C LYS A 162 -16.02 3.81 46.58
N PHE A 163 -15.91 4.58 45.50
CA PHE A 163 -15.75 6.03 45.60
C PHE A 163 -17.05 6.72 46.03
N GLU A 164 -18.20 6.29 45.50
CA GLU A 164 -19.52 6.78 45.90
C GLU A 164 -19.80 6.51 47.38
N GLU A 165 -19.47 5.31 47.89
CA GLU A 165 -19.58 4.98 49.31
C GLU A 165 -18.71 5.90 50.19
N LEU A 166 -17.46 6.14 49.80
CA LEU A 166 -16.52 7.01 50.52
C LEU A 166 -17.04 8.46 50.58
N VAL A 167 -17.48 8.99 49.44
CA VAL A 167 -17.97 10.36 49.32
C VAL A 167 -19.29 10.53 50.07
N SER A 168 -20.17 9.52 50.03
CA SER A 168 -21.44 9.51 50.78
C SER A 168 -21.20 9.53 52.29
N ALA A 169 -20.24 8.74 52.79
CA ALA A 169 -19.86 8.73 54.21
C ALA A 169 -19.34 10.10 54.69
N GLU A 170 -18.73 10.89 53.79
CA GLU A 170 -18.24 12.24 54.07
C GLU A 170 -19.30 13.34 53.89
N GLY A 171 -20.55 12.98 53.53
CA GLY A 171 -21.67 13.91 53.36
C GLY A 171 -21.72 14.59 52.00
N PHE A 172 -21.16 13.96 50.96
CA PHE A 172 -21.18 14.44 49.58
C PHE A 172 -21.90 13.45 48.66
N ALA A 173 -22.28 13.91 47.47
CA ALA A 173 -22.82 13.08 46.40
C ALA A 173 -22.05 13.33 45.11
N VAL A 174 -21.82 12.27 44.34
CA VAL A 174 -21.29 12.36 42.97
C VAL A 174 -22.44 12.72 42.04
N ILE A 175 -22.27 13.79 41.26
CA ILE A 175 -23.21 14.23 40.24
C ILE A 175 -22.52 14.32 38.89
N GLN A 176 -23.28 14.23 37.80
CA GLN A 176 -22.75 14.50 36.46
C GLN A 176 -23.07 15.93 36.06
N VAL A 177 -22.05 16.71 35.79
CA VAL A 177 -22.20 18.09 35.28
C VAL A 177 -21.92 18.08 33.79
N GLN A 178 -22.85 18.63 33.01
CA GLN A 178 -22.69 18.80 31.58
C GLN A 178 -21.79 20.01 31.29
N MET A 179 -20.68 19.76 30.62
CA MET A 179 -19.71 20.75 30.15
C MET A 179 -19.71 20.72 28.62
N GLY A 180 -20.67 21.41 28.01
CA GLY A 180 -20.88 21.41 26.55
C GLY A 180 -21.31 20.03 26.05
N LEU A 181 -20.49 19.41 25.18
CA LEU A 181 -20.75 18.08 24.61
C LEU A 181 -20.33 16.93 25.53
N PHE A 182 -19.67 17.20 26.66
CA PHE A 182 -19.13 16.19 27.56
C PHE A 182 -19.80 16.26 28.93
N THR A 183 -19.98 15.12 29.58
CA THR A 183 -20.34 15.06 31.01
C THR A 183 -19.07 14.77 31.82
N ARG A 184 -18.93 15.45 32.96
CA ARG A 184 -17.88 15.14 33.94
C ARG A 184 -18.49 14.89 35.31
N PRO A 185 -18.01 13.89 36.05
CA PRO A 185 -18.38 13.73 37.44
C PRO A 185 -17.88 14.94 38.24
N ASN A 186 -18.70 15.41 39.17
CA ASN A 186 -18.40 16.46 40.12
C ASN A 186 -19.00 16.09 41.48
N LEU A 187 -18.54 16.72 42.55
CA LEU A 187 -19.03 16.50 43.90
C LEU A 187 -19.91 17.65 44.35
N LEU A 188 -20.99 17.34 45.07
CA LEU A 188 -21.78 18.34 45.79
C LEU A 188 -22.00 17.90 47.24
N PRO A 189 -21.92 18.81 48.23
CA PRO A 189 -22.29 18.49 49.60
C PRO A 189 -23.79 18.21 49.69
N VAL A 190 -24.18 17.26 50.53
CA VAL A 190 -25.57 16.88 50.78
C VAL A 190 -26.07 17.59 52.03
N ILE A 191 -27.04 18.48 51.87
CA ILE A 191 -27.70 19.21 52.97
C ILE A 191 -29.18 18.89 52.91
N ASP A 192 -29.78 18.50 54.03
CA ASP A 192 -31.19 18.08 54.11
C ASP A 192 -31.56 17.01 53.07
N ASN A 193 -30.66 16.03 52.87
CA ASN A 193 -30.75 14.98 51.84
C ASN A 193 -30.80 15.49 50.39
N GLN A 194 -30.37 16.73 50.13
CA GLN A 194 -30.30 17.29 48.78
C GLN A 194 -28.87 17.74 48.43
N PRO A 195 -28.32 17.30 47.28
CA PRO A 195 -27.07 17.84 46.73
C PRO A 195 -27.18 19.35 46.52
N THR A 196 -26.36 20.12 47.24
CA THR A 196 -26.48 21.57 47.31
C THR A 196 -25.19 22.25 46.82
N PRO A 197 -25.26 23.06 45.75
CA PRO A 197 -24.11 23.84 45.26
C PRO A 197 -23.54 24.83 46.29
N PHE A 198 -22.21 25.02 46.28
CA PHE A 198 -21.52 25.92 47.22
C PHE A 198 -21.98 27.39 47.14
N ASN A 199 -22.37 27.88 45.96
CA ASN A 199 -22.92 29.24 45.82
C ASN A 199 -24.23 29.43 46.61
N LYS A 200 -25.07 28.39 46.71
CA LYS A 200 -26.29 28.42 47.53
C LYS A 200 -25.96 28.39 49.02
N LEU A 201 -24.94 27.63 49.43
CA LEU A 201 -24.45 27.62 50.82
C LEU A 201 -23.86 28.98 51.24
N GLU A 202 -23.12 29.63 50.35
CA GLU A 202 -22.56 30.97 50.59
C GLU A 202 -23.65 32.04 50.78
N ALA A 203 -24.76 31.95 50.03
CA ALA A 203 -25.92 32.82 50.24
C ALA A 203 -26.57 32.58 51.61
N LEU A 204 -26.74 31.31 52.02
CA LEU A 204 -27.29 30.96 53.33
C LEU A 204 -26.41 31.40 54.51
N VAL A 205 -25.08 31.46 54.33
CA VAL A 205 -24.17 32.03 55.32
C VAL A 205 -24.35 33.54 55.45
N LYS A 206 -24.56 34.27 54.34
CA LYS A 206 -24.84 35.72 54.38
C LYS A 206 -26.17 36.05 55.04
N GLU A 207 -27.13 35.12 55.01
CA GLU A 207 -28.43 35.21 55.66
C GLU A 207 -28.44 34.67 57.11
N ASP A 208 -27.28 34.35 57.70
CA ASP A 208 -27.12 33.72 59.02
C ASP A 208 -27.87 32.38 59.21
N LYS A 209 -28.29 31.74 58.11
CA LYS A 209 -28.98 30.44 58.08
C LYS A 209 -28.03 29.25 58.00
N PHE A 210 -26.74 29.48 57.81
CA PHE A 210 -25.72 28.43 57.77
C PHE A 210 -24.42 28.85 58.48
N PRO A 211 -23.82 28.01 59.35
CA PRO A 211 -22.61 28.39 60.06
C PRO A 211 -21.40 28.54 59.12
N LYS A 212 -20.72 29.69 59.17
CA LYS A 212 -19.50 29.96 58.37
C LYS A 212 -18.42 28.89 58.56
N LYS A 213 -18.23 28.41 59.79
CA LYS A 213 -17.24 27.35 60.11
C LYS A 213 -17.56 26.03 59.40
N LYS A 214 -18.84 25.62 59.33
CA LYS A 214 -19.26 24.43 58.58
C LYS A 214 -19.00 24.57 57.08
N LEU A 215 -19.15 25.77 56.53
CA LEU A 215 -18.84 26.04 55.12
C LEU A 215 -17.35 25.88 54.83
N GLU A 216 -16.48 26.40 55.71
CA GLU A 216 -15.03 26.26 55.58
C GLU A 216 -14.60 24.78 55.68
N ASP A 217 -15.17 24.02 56.63
CA ASP A 217 -14.92 22.58 56.77
C ASP A 217 -15.37 21.80 55.53
N LEU A 218 -16.55 22.10 54.97
CA LEU A 218 -17.04 21.50 53.73
C LEU A 218 -16.14 21.84 52.53
N LYS A 219 -15.67 23.08 52.40
CA LYS A 219 -14.73 23.47 51.34
C LYS A 219 -13.41 22.70 51.44
N LYS A 220 -12.91 22.49 52.65
CA LYS A 220 -11.69 21.72 52.89
C LYS A 220 -11.86 20.25 52.50
N LYS A 221 -12.96 19.61 52.93
CA LYS A 221 -13.31 18.23 52.53
C LYS A 221 -13.52 18.10 51.03
N TYR A 222 -14.21 19.06 50.41
CA TYR A 222 -14.42 19.10 48.97
C TYR A 222 -13.10 19.09 48.20
N SER A 223 -12.11 19.89 48.62
CA SER A 223 -10.79 19.89 47.98
C SER A 223 -10.11 18.52 48.05
N GLN A 224 -10.21 17.83 49.20
CA GLN A 224 -9.61 16.50 49.38
C GLN A 224 -10.32 15.42 48.56
N LEU A 225 -11.66 15.44 48.53
CA LEU A 225 -12.45 14.49 47.76
C LEU A 225 -12.33 14.73 46.26
N THR A 226 -12.16 15.98 45.82
CA THR A 226 -11.93 16.31 44.40
C THR A 226 -10.58 15.75 43.91
N GLU A 227 -9.52 15.84 44.71
CA GLU A 227 -8.23 15.22 44.39
C GLU A 227 -8.35 13.68 44.28
N GLN A 228 -9.14 13.06 45.14
CA GLN A 228 -9.44 11.63 45.05
C GLN A 228 -10.28 11.29 43.82
N LEU A 229 -11.27 12.13 43.46
CA LEU A 229 -12.05 11.99 42.24
C LEU A 229 -11.16 12.04 40.99
N ASP A 230 -10.21 12.97 40.94
CA ASP A 230 -9.25 13.06 39.83
C ASP A 230 -8.41 11.79 39.70
N ASN A 231 -7.98 11.20 40.84
CA ASN A 231 -7.29 9.91 40.83
C ASN A 231 -8.18 8.77 40.33
N VAL A 232 -9.46 8.74 40.71
CA VAL A 232 -10.43 7.76 40.21
C VAL A 232 -10.64 7.93 38.71
N ILE A 233 -10.82 9.15 38.21
CA ILE A 233 -10.96 9.43 36.77
C ILE A 233 -9.72 8.94 36.00
N ASN A 234 -8.51 9.17 36.54
CA ASN A 234 -7.29 8.66 35.93
C ASN A 234 -7.23 7.13 35.91
N GLN A 235 -7.64 6.46 36.99
CA GLN A 235 -7.72 4.99 37.03
C GLN A 235 -8.72 4.44 36.00
N LEU A 236 -9.88 5.08 35.86
CA LEU A 236 -10.88 4.69 34.86
C LEU A 236 -10.34 4.85 33.43
N LYS A 237 -9.61 5.94 33.17
CA LYS A 237 -8.96 6.17 31.87
C LYS A 237 -7.90 5.11 31.56
N VAL A 238 -7.09 4.71 32.55
CA VAL A 238 -6.11 3.62 32.38
C VAL A 238 -6.82 2.31 32.02
N ILE A 239 -7.95 2.01 32.66
CA ILE A 239 -8.74 0.82 32.34
C ILE A 239 -9.32 0.88 30.92
N ASP A 240 -9.78 2.05 30.47
CA ASP A 240 -10.22 2.23 29.08
C ASP A 240 -9.08 1.99 28.09
N ASP A 241 -7.91 2.57 28.35
CA ASP A 241 -6.71 2.38 27.52
C ASP A 241 -6.25 0.91 27.49
N GLU A 242 -6.29 0.22 28.64
CA GLU A 242 -6.05 -1.22 28.75
C GLU A 242 -7.07 -2.04 27.96
N THR A 243 -8.35 -1.67 28.03
CA THR A 243 -9.43 -2.35 27.30
C THR A 243 -9.21 -2.25 25.81
N GLN A 244 -8.93 -1.04 25.31
CA GLN A 244 -8.55 -0.79 23.92
C GLN A 244 -7.33 -1.63 23.51
N THR A 245 -6.30 -1.69 24.36
CA THR A 245 -5.10 -2.47 24.09
C THR A 245 -5.40 -3.98 24.04
N LEU A 246 -6.23 -4.50 24.95
CA LEU A 246 -6.64 -5.91 24.97
C LEU A 246 -7.46 -6.28 23.74
N LEU A 247 -8.39 -5.42 23.33
CA LEU A 247 -9.19 -5.60 22.12
C LEU A 247 -8.29 -5.58 20.87
N LYS A 248 -7.32 -4.66 20.78
CA LYS A 248 -6.33 -4.63 19.67
C LYS A 248 -5.46 -5.86 19.63
N ASN A 249 -4.91 -6.29 20.77
CA ASN A 249 -4.01 -7.45 20.85
C ASN A 249 -4.71 -8.76 20.46
N GLN A 250 -6.03 -8.85 20.61
CA GLN A 250 -6.82 -10.00 20.17
C GLN A 250 -7.39 -9.86 18.75
N GLY A 251 -7.03 -8.81 18.00
CA GLY A 251 -7.53 -8.57 16.65
C GLY A 251 -8.99 -8.14 16.58
N ILE A 252 -9.58 -7.71 17.71
CA ILE A 252 -10.99 -7.31 17.86
C ILE A 252 -11.28 -5.90 17.31
N GLU A 253 -10.24 -5.08 17.14
CA GLU A 253 -10.33 -3.73 16.57
C GLU A 253 -9.65 -3.56 15.20
N ALA A 254 -9.29 -4.65 14.52
CA ALA A 254 -8.71 -4.54 13.18
C ALA A 254 -9.80 -4.40 12.10
N LEU A 255 -10.54 -3.28 12.10
CA LEU A 255 -11.25 -2.68 10.97
C LEU A 255 -11.58 -1.21 11.26
#